data_AF-A0A8C6Q114-F1
#
_entry.id   AF-A0A8C6Q114-F1
#
_cell.length_a   1.000
_cell.length_b   1.000
_cell.length_c   1.000
_cell.angle_alpha   90.00
_cell.angle_beta   90.00
_cell.angle_gamma   90.00
#
_symmetry.space_group_name_H-M   'P 1'
#
loop_
_entity.id
_entity.type
_entity.pdbx_description
1 polymer ?
#
loop_
_entity_poly.entity_id
_entity_poly.type
_entity_poly.pdbx_seq_one_letter_code
_entity_poly.pdbx_strand_id
1 'polypeptide(L)'
;RRQIFINEPSTSSRLRYSPPLSDRNFIPIKLMVSDEILMDLSVRFRREMDKGLCRDTNPTAAVKMLPTYVRSTPDGTEQGEFLALDLGGSNFRVLLVKVKGNGEQKVEMENQIYDIPEHVMRGSGSELFDHIAECLANFLEKMGIKDKKLPLGFTFSFPCQQTKLDESVLIYWTKGFRLSGVEGKEVVSLLRNAIRKRGDFDVDILAVINDTVGTMMTCGYDDHHCEVGLIVGKKYRNSILIPLNQGCQTQTHTGPK
;
A
#
# COMPACT_ATOMS: atom_id res chain seq x y z
N ARG A 1 -0.66 -11.50 23.95
CA ARG A 1 -1.19 -10.12 23.80
C ARG A 1 -0.05 -9.17 24.17
N ARG A 2 0.84 -8.88 23.23
CA ARG A 2 1.98 -8.00 23.48
C ARG A 2 1.53 -6.56 23.14
N GLN A 3 1.76 -5.63 24.06
CA GLN A 3 1.59 -4.19 23.86
C GLN A 3 2.92 -3.58 24.28
N ILE A 4 3.65 -3.00 23.33
CA ILE A 4 4.94 -2.37 23.58
C ILE A 4 4.72 -0.86 23.62
N PHE A 5 5.28 -0.29 24.69
CA PHE A 5 5.20 1.10 25.08
C PHE A 5 5.99 1.99 24.11
N ILE A 6 5.51 3.21 23.88
CA ILE A 6 6.40 4.30 23.50
C ILE A 6 7.19 4.62 24.77
N ASN A 7 8.35 3.96 24.94
CA ASN A 7 9.31 4.39 25.94
C ASN A 7 9.89 5.74 25.52
N GLU A 8 9.95 6.68 26.46
CA GLU A 8 10.78 7.87 26.29
C GLU A 8 12.23 7.46 26.02
N PRO A 9 12.96 8.18 25.15
CA PRO A 9 14.38 7.91 24.97
C PRO A 9 15.13 8.36 26.23
N SER A 10 15.50 7.40 27.08
CA SER A 10 16.60 7.57 28.02
C SER A 10 17.91 7.67 27.21
N THR A 11 18.48 8.88 27.19
CA THR A 11 19.87 9.25 26.92
C THR A 11 20.76 8.38 26.01
N SER A 12 21.26 9.05 24.96
CA SER A 12 22.50 8.78 24.18
C SER A 12 22.39 7.69 23.11
N SER A 13 22.39 8.03 21.83
CA SER A 13 23.55 8.57 21.13
C SER A 13 23.13 9.53 19.99
N ARG A 14 23.74 10.71 19.93
CA ARG A 14 23.53 11.69 18.87
C ARG A 14 24.16 11.18 17.57
N LEU A 15 23.34 10.83 16.58
CA LEU A 15 23.78 10.75 15.18
C LEU A 15 24.12 12.17 14.72
N ARG A 16 25.39 12.58 14.87
CA ARG A 16 25.90 13.78 14.20
C ARG A 16 26.20 13.41 12.76
N TYR A 17 25.37 13.90 11.84
CA TYR A 17 25.70 13.94 10.43
C TYR A 17 26.79 15.00 10.22
N SER A 18 27.99 14.56 9.84
CA SER A 18 29.11 15.43 9.46
C SER A 18 29.42 15.18 7.98
N PRO A 19 28.95 16.04 7.05
CA PRO A 19 29.25 15.87 5.64
C PRO A 19 30.73 16.17 5.33
N PRO A 20 31.31 15.53 4.30
CA PRO A 20 32.69 15.78 3.87
C PRO A 20 32.89 17.24 3.41
N LEU A 21 34.07 17.79 3.71
CA LEU A 21 34.40 19.22 3.62
C LEU A 21 34.45 19.82 2.20
N SER A 22 34.33 19.01 1.14
CA SER A 22 34.60 19.43 -0.24
C SER A 22 33.37 19.89 -1.06
N ASP A 23 32.14 19.74 -0.56
CA ASP A 23 30.92 20.11 -1.30
C ASP A 23 30.02 21.09 -0.52
N ARG A 24 30.60 22.17 0.01
CA ARG A 24 29.82 23.33 0.47
C ARG A 24 29.31 24.18 -0.71
N ASN A 25 28.62 23.55 -1.65
CA ASN A 25 27.72 24.29 -2.53
C ASN A 25 26.50 24.70 -1.70
N PHE A 26 26.55 25.93 -1.20
CA PHE A 26 25.46 26.77 -0.68
C PHE A 26 24.09 26.07 -0.63
N ILE A 27 23.78 25.38 0.48
CA ILE A 27 22.37 25.27 0.87
C ILE A 27 22.01 26.67 1.39
N PRO A 28 21.18 27.45 0.68
CA PRO A 28 20.79 28.77 1.16
C PRO A 28 20.19 28.61 2.57
N ILE A 29 20.53 29.51 3.51
CA ILE A 29 20.07 29.47 4.92
C ILE A 29 18.55 29.24 5.01
N LYS A 30 17.78 29.68 4.00
CA LYS A 30 16.33 29.45 3.86
C LYS A 30 15.88 27.99 3.73
N LEU A 31 16.79 27.05 3.47
CA LEU A 31 16.52 25.60 3.36
C LEU A 31 17.10 24.80 4.53
N MET A 32 17.82 25.45 5.45
CA MET A 32 18.28 24.80 6.67
C MET A 32 17.12 24.64 7.64
N VAL A 33 16.84 23.40 8.04
CA VAL A 33 15.83 23.08 9.05
C VAL A 33 16.57 22.77 10.34
N SER A 34 16.36 23.57 11.39
CA SER A 34 16.95 23.32 12.70
C SER A 34 16.23 22.18 13.42
N ASP A 35 16.90 21.59 14.42
CA ASP A 35 16.30 20.55 15.28
C ASP A 35 15.00 21.03 15.95
N GLU A 36 14.93 22.32 16.31
CA GLU A 36 13.73 22.94 16.88
C GLU A 36 12.57 22.96 15.87
N ILE A 37 12.84 23.34 14.61
CA ILE A 37 11.84 23.32 13.54
C ILE A 37 11.41 21.88 13.25
N LEU A 38 12.34 20.93 13.20
CA LEU A 38 12.02 19.51 13.01
C LEU A 38 11.12 18.97 14.12
N MET A 39 11.37 19.35 15.37
CA MET A 39 10.56 18.94 16.50
C MET A 39 9.15 19.55 16.44
N ASP A 40 9.02 20.84 16.13
CA ASP A 40 7.71 21.49 15.93
C ASP A 40 6.93 20.83 14.78
N LEU A 41 7.59 20.52 13.66
CA LEU A 41 6.97 19.80 12.54
C LEU A 41 6.51 18.40 12.94
N SER A 42 7.31 17.66 13.71
CA SER A 42 6.96 16.34 14.23
C SER A 42 5.71 16.39 15.11
N VAL A 43 5.63 17.36 16.02
CA VAL A 43 4.46 17.56 16.90
C VAL A 43 3.22 17.90 16.08
N ARG A 44 3.33 18.79 15.10
CA ARG A 44 2.21 19.15 14.21
C ARG A 44 1.75 17.97 13.38
N PHE A 45 2.69 17.19 12.84
CA PHE A 45 2.39 16.00 12.06
C PHE A 45 1.65 14.97 12.91
N ARG A 46 2.14 14.67 14.12
CA ARG A 46 1.46 13.79 15.08
C ARG A 46 0.03 14.25 15.36
N ARG A 47 -0.19 15.54 15.61
CA ARG A 47 -1.54 16.08 15.83
C ARG A 47 -2.49 15.85 14.64
N GLU A 48 -1.99 15.98 13.41
CA GLU A 48 -2.81 15.69 12.22
C GLU A 48 -3.07 14.18 12.04
N MET A 49 -2.14 13.31 12.44
CA MET A 49 -2.41 11.86 12.51
C MET A 49 -3.50 11.55 13.54
N ASP A 50 -3.43 12.13 14.74
CA ASP A 50 -4.43 11.89 15.79
C ASP A 50 -5.83 12.34 15.34
N LYS A 51 -5.91 13.52 14.69
CA LYS A 51 -7.16 13.97 14.04
C LYS A 51 -7.62 13.02 12.94
N GLY A 52 -6.69 12.49 12.16
CA GLY A 52 -6.97 11.50 11.12
C GLY A 52 -7.54 10.21 11.69
N LEU A 53 -7.02 9.72 12.82
CA LEU A 53 -7.47 8.48 13.45
C LEU A 53 -8.85 8.60 14.09
N CYS A 54 -9.16 9.76 14.65
CA CYS A 54 -10.42 10.01 15.35
C CYS A 54 -11.59 10.20 14.37
N ARG A 55 -12.67 9.42 14.57
CA ARG A 55 -13.84 9.37 13.67
C ARG A 55 -14.45 10.73 13.36
N ASP A 56 -14.59 11.59 14.37
CA ASP A 56 -15.29 12.87 14.23
C ASP A 56 -14.46 13.93 13.51
N THR A 57 -13.13 13.88 13.67
CA THR A 57 -12.20 14.85 13.06
C THR A 57 -11.66 14.40 11.71
N ASN A 58 -11.74 13.10 11.39
CA ASN A 58 -11.23 12.53 10.15
C ASN A 58 -11.74 13.20 8.86
N PRO A 59 -13.04 13.54 8.72
CA PRO A 59 -13.54 14.16 7.49
C PRO A 59 -12.81 15.45 7.11
N THR A 60 -12.38 16.22 8.11
CA THR A 60 -11.64 17.47 7.95
C THR A 60 -10.12 17.35 8.12
N ALA A 61 -9.61 16.19 8.54
CA ALA A 61 -8.17 15.98 8.76
C ALA A 61 -7.38 16.07 7.44
N ALA A 62 -6.18 16.67 7.50
CA ALA A 62 -5.26 16.73 6.37
C ALA A 62 -4.61 15.36 6.09
N VAL A 63 -4.35 14.58 7.15
CA VAL A 63 -3.85 13.21 7.08
C VAL A 63 -5.01 12.26 7.38
N LYS A 64 -5.43 11.45 6.41
CA LYS A 64 -6.67 10.66 6.52
C LYS A 64 -6.56 9.38 7.35
N MET A 65 -5.35 8.87 7.61
CA MET A 65 -5.12 7.67 8.44
C MET A 65 -6.09 6.52 8.13
N LEU A 66 -6.18 6.15 6.86
CA LEU A 66 -7.18 5.21 6.35
C LEU A 66 -6.87 3.78 6.83
N PRO A 67 -7.82 3.05 7.44
CA PRO A 67 -7.62 1.66 7.86
C PRO A 67 -7.35 0.73 6.67
N THR A 68 -6.37 -0.16 6.82
CA THR A 68 -5.90 -1.07 5.76
C THR A 68 -6.45 -2.49 5.88
N TYR A 69 -7.07 -2.82 7.03
CA TYR A 69 -7.58 -4.15 7.40
C TYR A 69 -6.52 -5.26 7.50
N VAL A 70 -5.24 -4.94 7.32
CA VAL A 70 -4.11 -5.80 7.70
C VAL A 70 -3.87 -5.64 9.19
N ARG A 71 -3.93 -6.74 9.95
CA ARG A 71 -3.92 -6.73 11.42
C ARG A 71 -2.63 -7.24 12.06
N SER A 72 -1.77 -7.88 11.28
CA SER A 72 -0.47 -8.40 11.72
C SER A 72 0.49 -8.42 10.54
N THR A 73 1.78 -8.31 10.85
CA THR A 73 2.87 -8.62 9.93
C THR A 73 3.00 -10.13 9.75
N PRO A 74 3.78 -10.57 8.74
CA PRO A 74 4.00 -11.99 8.52
C PRO A 74 4.59 -12.69 9.75
N ASP A 75 4.15 -13.91 10.02
CA ASP A 75 4.59 -14.71 11.17
C ASP A 75 5.50 -15.89 10.78
N GLY A 76 5.78 -16.04 9.48
CA GLY A 76 6.63 -17.09 8.92
C GLY A 76 5.90 -18.41 8.66
N THR A 77 4.59 -18.48 8.92
CA THR A 77 3.77 -19.65 8.58
C THR A 77 3.17 -19.58 7.17
N GLU A 78 3.39 -18.47 6.45
CA GLU A 78 2.88 -18.27 5.10
C GLU A 78 3.47 -19.29 4.12
N GLN A 79 2.62 -19.86 3.27
CA GLN A 79 3.03 -20.78 2.22
C GLN A 79 1.99 -20.81 1.08
N GLY A 80 2.44 -21.12 -0.12
CA GLY A 80 1.57 -21.30 -1.29
C GLY A 80 2.01 -20.52 -2.53
N GLU A 81 1.18 -20.59 -3.57
CA GLU A 81 1.33 -19.82 -4.80
C GLU A 81 0.27 -18.70 -4.84
N PHE A 82 0.69 -17.46 -5.05
CA PHE A 82 -0.17 -16.28 -5.03
C PHE A 82 0.08 -15.43 -6.28
N LEU A 83 -0.98 -14.82 -6.80
CA LEU A 83 -0.88 -13.76 -7.78
C LEU A 83 -0.83 -12.40 -7.05
N ALA A 84 -0.04 -11.48 -7.58
CA ALA A 84 -0.08 -10.09 -7.15
C ALA A 84 -0.19 -9.16 -8.36
N LEU A 85 -1.03 -8.15 -8.21
CA LEU A 85 -1.15 -7.05 -9.17
C LEU A 85 -0.59 -5.79 -8.52
N ASP A 86 0.27 -5.05 -9.22
CA ASP A 86 0.78 -3.76 -8.75
C ASP A 86 0.43 -2.66 -9.74
N LEU A 87 -0.52 -1.81 -9.32
CA LEU A 87 -0.92 -0.61 -10.05
C LEU A 87 -0.46 0.63 -9.28
N GLY A 88 0.73 1.10 -9.65
CA GLY A 88 1.44 2.17 -8.96
C GLY A 88 1.62 3.46 -9.75
N GLY A 89 1.45 3.46 -11.07
CA GLY A 89 1.82 4.56 -11.95
C GLY A 89 1.57 4.19 -13.42
N SER A 90 2.46 4.59 -14.33
CA SER A 90 2.36 4.22 -15.75
C SER A 90 2.74 2.76 -16.04
N ASN A 91 3.36 2.09 -15.07
CA ASN A 91 3.74 0.68 -15.19
C ASN A 91 2.79 -0.15 -14.32
N PHE A 92 2.19 -1.16 -14.93
CA PHE A 92 1.42 -2.21 -14.28
C PHE A 92 2.29 -3.46 -14.16
N ARG A 93 2.23 -4.17 -13.02
CA ARG A 93 2.95 -5.44 -12.87
C ARG A 93 1.99 -6.56 -12.50
N VAL A 94 2.21 -7.71 -13.10
CA VAL A 94 1.61 -8.98 -12.69
C VAL A 94 2.73 -9.86 -12.16
N LEU A 95 2.53 -10.46 -10.98
CA LEU A 95 3.51 -11.31 -10.32
C LEU A 95 2.89 -12.65 -9.96
N LEU A 96 3.66 -13.73 -10.10
CA LEU A 96 3.44 -15.01 -9.45
C LEU A 96 4.47 -15.13 -8.33
N VAL A 97 3.99 -15.23 -7.09
CA VAL A 97 4.81 -15.34 -5.89
C VAL A 97 4.62 -16.74 -5.32
N LYS A 98 5.71 -17.46 -5.11
CA LYS A 98 5.71 -18.78 -4.48
C LYS A 98 6.45 -18.70 -3.15
N VAL A 99 5.71 -18.92 -2.08
CA VAL A 99 6.24 -18.94 -0.72
C VAL A 99 6.36 -20.40 -0.30
N LYS A 100 7.59 -20.87 -0.05
CA LYS A 100 7.83 -22.26 0.37
C LYS A 100 7.59 -22.38 1.88
N GLY A 101 6.67 -23.26 2.27
CA GLY A 101 6.62 -23.77 3.64
C GLY A 101 7.74 -24.77 3.83
N ASN A 102 8.52 -24.66 4.92
CA ASN A 102 9.43 -25.66 5.54
C ASN A 102 10.63 -25.02 6.30
N GLY A 103 10.51 -23.79 6.80
CA GLY A 103 11.56 -23.15 7.60
C GLY A 103 12.69 -22.49 6.79
N GLU A 104 12.70 -22.67 5.47
CA GLU A 104 13.46 -21.82 4.55
C GLU A 104 12.55 -20.67 4.12
N GLN A 105 12.83 -19.44 4.57
CA GLN A 105 12.13 -18.21 4.11
C GLN A 105 12.49 -17.88 2.65
N LYS A 106 12.20 -18.80 1.73
CA LYS A 106 12.53 -18.66 0.31
C LYS A 106 11.28 -18.30 -0.47
N VAL A 107 11.33 -17.10 -1.05
CA VAL A 107 10.31 -16.59 -1.96
C VAL A 107 10.84 -16.67 -3.39
N GLU A 108 10.11 -17.34 -4.28
CA GLU A 108 10.37 -17.34 -5.72
C GLU A 108 9.35 -16.43 -6.41
N MET A 109 9.83 -15.52 -7.26
CA MET A 109 8.99 -14.52 -7.92
C MET A 109 9.22 -14.51 -9.42
N GLU A 110 8.15 -14.67 -10.17
CA GLU A 110 8.08 -14.41 -11.61
C GLU A 110 7.21 -13.17 -11.82
N ASN A 111 7.64 -12.24 -12.66
CA ASN A 111 6.86 -11.03 -12.92
C ASN A 111 6.92 -10.58 -14.37
N GLN A 112 5.91 -9.82 -14.77
CA GLN A 112 5.90 -9.12 -16.05
C GLN A 112 5.37 -7.70 -15.86
N ILE A 113 6.05 -6.76 -16.49
CA ILE A 113 5.67 -5.35 -16.53
C ILE A 113 4.90 -5.09 -17.83
N TYR A 114 3.80 -4.37 -17.71
CA TYR A 114 2.96 -3.91 -18.80
C TYR A 114 2.85 -2.40 -18.73
N ASP A 115 3.00 -1.73 -19.87
CA ASP A 115 2.75 -0.31 -19.95
C ASP A 115 1.24 -0.04 -19.92
N ILE A 116 0.86 1.06 -19.28
CA ILE A 116 -0.50 1.59 -19.34
C ILE A 116 -0.48 2.78 -20.28
N PRO A 117 -1.10 2.67 -21.48
CA PRO A 117 -1.14 3.77 -22.42
C PRO A 117 -1.76 5.03 -21.81
N GLU A 118 -1.27 6.22 -22.18
CA GLU A 118 -1.75 7.49 -21.63
C GLU A 118 -3.26 7.70 -21.87
N HIS A 119 -3.78 7.23 -23.01
CA HIS A 119 -5.22 7.29 -23.30
C HIS A 119 -6.02 6.41 -22.34
N VAL A 120 -5.51 5.25 -21.93
CA VAL A 120 -6.13 4.40 -20.90
C VAL A 120 -6.09 5.12 -19.55
N MET A 121 -4.97 5.74 -19.15
CA MET A 121 -4.85 6.48 -17.88
C MET A 121 -5.84 7.66 -17.75
N ARG A 122 -6.38 8.16 -18.87
CA ARG A 122 -7.31 9.30 -18.95
C ARG A 122 -8.68 8.95 -19.52
N GLY A 123 -8.93 7.67 -19.79
CA GLY A 123 -10.15 7.19 -20.41
C GLY A 123 -11.25 6.90 -19.39
N SER A 124 -11.89 5.75 -19.55
CA SER A 124 -12.93 5.22 -18.69
C SER A 124 -12.42 4.11 -17.78
N GLY A 125 -13.08 3.93 -16.64
CA GLY A 125 -12.81 2.79 -15.76
C GLY A 125 -12.86 1.45 -16.49
N SER A 126 -13.83 1.25 -17.40
CA SER A 126 -13.92 0.02 -18.17
C SER A 126 -12.64 -0.26 -18.94
N GLU A 127 -12.09 0.73 -19.66
CA GLU A 127 -10.86 0.56 -20.44
C GLU A 127 -9.66 0.18 -19.56
N LEU A 128 -9.51 0.79 -18.39
CA LEU A 128 -8.44 0.43 -17.46
C LEU A 128 -8.57 -1.01 -16.96
N PHE A 129 -9.75 -1.39 -16.46
CA PHE A 129 -9.93 -2.72 -15.88
C PHE A 129 -9.96 -3.83 -16.95
N ASP A 130 -10.43 -3.53 -18.16
CA ASP A 130 -10.29 -4.42 -19.33
C ASP A 130 -8.80 -4.62 -19.67
N HIS A 131 -7.99 -3.54 -19.70
CA HIS A 131 -6.53 -3.62 -19.91
C HIS A 131 -5.82 -4.45 -18.82
N ILE A 132 -6.20 -4.27 -17.56
CA ILE A 132 -5.65 -5.06 -16.44
C ILE A 132 -6.00 -6.54 -16.60
N ALA A 133 -7.26 -6.87 -16.94
CA ALA A 133 -7.69 -8.25 -17.14
C ALA A 133 -6.97 -8.90 -18.32
N GLU A 134 -6.73 -8.16 -19.40
CA GLU A 134 -5.94 -8.59 -20.56
C GLU A 134 -4.47 -8.86 -20.20
N CYS A 135 -3.84 -7.96 -19.44
CA CYS A 135 -2.47 -8.15 -18.98
C CYS A 135 -2.35 -9.39 -18.08
N LEU A 136 -3.30 -9.58 -17.16
CA LEU A 136 -3.37 -10.77 -16.31
C LEU A 136 -3.53 -12.04 -17.16
N ALA A 137 -4.41 -12.04 -18.16
CA ALA A 137 -4.60 -13.17 -19.06
C ALA A 137 -3.30 -13.61 -19.74
N ASN A 138 -2.62 -12.64 -20.34
CA ASN A 138 -1.39 -12.86 -21.08
C ASN A 138 -0.30 -13.44 -20.16
N PHE A 139 -0.24 -12.98 -18.92
CA PHE A 139 0.68 -13.52 -17.93
C PHE A 139 0.32 -14.97 -17.55
N LEU A 140 -0.95 -15.28 -17.27
CA LEU A 140 -1.39 -16.62 -16.90
C LEU A 140 -1.19 -17.64 -18.03
N GLU A 141 -1.43 -17.23 -19.28
CA GLU A 141 -1.19 -18.02 -20.49
C GLU A 141 0.30 -18.35 -20.62
N LYS A 142 1.17 -17.32 -20.54
CA LYS A 142 2.63 -17.47 -20.62
C LYS A 142 3.18 -18.40 -19.53
N MET A 143 2.60 -18.34 -18.34
CA MET A 143 3.00 -19.18 -17.21
C MET A 143 2.35 -20.58 -17.25
N GLY A 144 1.42 -20.86 -18.17
CA GLY A 144 0.73 -22.15 -18.28
C GLY A 144 -0.16 -22.47 -17.07
N ILE A 145 -0.77 -21.45 -16.46
CA ILE A 145 -1.55 -21.56 -15.21
C ILE A 145 -2.98 -21.00 -15.33
N LYS A 146 -3.48 -20.85 -16.55
CA LYS A 146 -4.81 -20.28 -16.82
C LYS A 146 -5.97 -21.10 -16.23
N ASP A 147 -5.78 -22.41 -16.11
CA ASP A 147 -6.76 -23.33 -15.51
C ASP A 147 -6.69 -23.37 -13.97
N LYS A 148 -5.71 -22.68 -13.35
CA LYS A 148 -5.59 -22.62 -11.88
C LYS A 148 -6.32 -21.40 -11.34
N LYS A 149 -7.25 -21.62 -10.42
CA LYS A 149 -7.83 -20.55 -9.61
C LYS A 149 -6.90 -20.20 -8.44
N LEU A 150 -6.03 -19.21 -8.67
CA LEU A 150 -5.06 -18.76 -7.67
C LEU A 150 -5.59 -17.57 -6.84
N PRO A 151 -5.22 -17.48 -5.55
CA PRO A 151 -5.47 -16.30 -4.74
C PRO A 151 -4.69 -15.09 -5.27
N LEU A 152 -5.34 -13.93 -5.32
CA LEU A 152 -4.81 -12.69 -5.87
C LEU A 152 -4.86 -11.57 -4.84
N GLY A 153 -3.72 -10.92 -4.61
CA GLY A 153 -3.60 -9.64 -3.93
C GLY A 153 -3.47 -8.49 -4.93
N PHE A 154 -4.24 -7.43 -4.75
CA PHE A 154 -4.19 -6.25 -5.61
C PHE A 154 -3.61 -5.04 -4.88
N THR A 155 -2.35 -4.73 -5.17
CA THR A 155 -1.70 -3.50 -4.74
C THR A 155 -2.20 -2.34 -5.60
N PHE A 156 -3.24 -1.66 -5.10
CA PHE A 156 -3.87 -0.53 -5.76
C PHE A 156 -3.45 0.78 -5.07
N SER A 157 -2.46 1.43 -5.67
CA SER A 157 -1.72 2.51 -5.02
C SER A 157 -2.41 3.87 -5.17
N PHE A 158 -3.65 3.96 -4.72
CA PHE A 158 -4.47 5.17 -4.71
C PHE A 158 -5.21 5.30 -3.38
N PRO A 159 -5.59 6.53 -2.97
CA PRO A 159 -6.38 6.73 -1.75
C PRO A 159 -7.72 6.01 -1.86
N CYS A 160 -7.95 5.02 -1.00
CA CYS A 160 -9.17 4.23 -0.99
C CYS A 160 -9.76 4.14 0.42
N GLN A 161 -11.08 4.17 0.50
CA GLN A 161 -11.82 3.84 1.71
C GLN A 161 -12.09 2.33 1.72
N GLN A 162 -11.53 1.61 2.69
CA GLN A 162 -11.79 0.18 2.85
C GLN A 162 -12.82 -0.08 3.94
N THR A 163 -13.66 -1.09 3.71
CA THR A 163 -14.61 -1.66 4.68
C THR A 163 -14.20 -3.06 5.12
N LYS A 164 -13.43 -3.77 4.29
CA LYS A 164 -12.77 -5.06 4.55
C LYS A 164 -11.50 -5.17 3.70
N LEU A 165 -10.76 -6.26 3.84
CA LEU A 165 -9.51 -6.48 3.10
C LEU A 165 -9.75 -6.55 1.58
N ASP A 166 -10.88 -7.10 1.13
CA ASP A 166 -11.26 -7.25 -0.27
C ASP A 166 -12.36 -6.28 -0.74
N GLU A 167 -12.63 -5.21 0.03
CA GLU A 167 -13.61 -4.17 -0.32
C GLU A 167 -12.93 -2.80 -0.23
N SER A 168 -12.76 -2.13 -1.37
CA SER A 168 -12.00 -0.89 -1.46
C SER A 168 -12.65 0.10 -2.43
N VAL A 169 -13.07 1.26 -1.92
CA VAL A 169 -13.70 2.32 -2.73
C VAL A 169 -12.70 3.41 -3.02
N LEU A 170 -12.44 3.70 -4.30
CA LEU A 170 -11.54 4.78 -4.69
C LEU A 170 -12.10 6.13 -4.24
N ILE A 171 -11.30 6.94 -3.52
CA ILE A 171 -11.72 8.28 -3.10
C ILE A 171 -11.47 9.29 -4.23
N TYR A 172 -10.23 9.38 -4.71
CA TYR A 172 -9.86 10.25 -5.83
C TYR A 172 -8.58 9.75 -6.52
N TRP A 173 -8.46 10.05 -7.81
CA TRP A 173 -7.27 9.72 -8.57
C TRP A 173 -6.06 10.58 -8.20
N THR A 174 -4.88 9.99 -8.36
CA THR A 174 -3.60 10.68 -8.19
C THR A 174 -2.65 10.24 -9.30
N LYS A 175 -1.36 10.62 -9.22
CA LYS A 175 -0.32 10.11 -10.13
C LYS A 175 -0.60 10.29 -11.65
N GLY A 176 -1.43 11.27 -12.02
CA GLY A 176 -1.74 11.59 -13.42
C GLY A 176 -2.93 10.82 -14.00
N PHE A 177 -3.47 9.85 -13.27
CA PHE A 177 -4.72 9.19 -13.60
C PHE A 177 -5.89 10.16 -13.50
N ARG A 178 -6.81 10.09 -14.46
CA ARG A 178 -8.04 10.90 -14.50
C ARG A 178 -9.15 10.12 -15.22
N LEU A 179 -9.49 8.95 -14.70
CA LEU A 179 -10.50 8.10 -15.32
C LEU A 179 -11.91 8.47 -14.88
N SER A 180 -12.84 8.47 -15.82
CA SER A 180 -14.28 8.55 -15.52
C SER A 180 -14.83 7.23 -14.98
N GLY A 181 -15.81 7.30 -14.06
CA GLY A 181 -16.56 6.13 -13.61
C GLY A 181 -15.87 5.21 -12.59
N VAL A 182 -14.78 5.64 -11.95
CA VAL A 182 -14.08 4.86 -10.91
C VAL A 182 -14.10 5.51 -9.54
N GLU A 183 -14.00 6.84 -9.45
CA GLU A 183 -14.10 7.54 -8.16
C GLU A 183 -15.47 7.27 -7.52
N GLY A 184 -15.47 6.91 -6.23
CA GLY A 184 -16.66 6.47 -5.51
C GLY A 184 -17.15 5.05 -5.84
N LYS A 185 -16.39 4.26 -6.63
CA LYS A 185 -16.71 2.87 -6.95
C LYS A 185 -15.77 1.89 -6.25
N GLU A 186 -16.30 0.69 -6.00
CA GLU A 186 -15.56 -0.42 -5.39
C GLU A 186 -14.67 -1.10 -6.45
N VAL A 187 -13.35 -1.04 -6.25
CA VAL A 187 -12.36 -1.40 -7.28
C VAL A 187 -12.24 -2.90 -7.51
N VAL A 188 -12.50 -3.73 -6.50
CA VAL A 188 -12.49 -5.19 -6.65
C VAL A 188 -13.62 -5.62 -7.56
N SER A 189 -14.80 -5.03 -7.42
CA SER A 189 -15.97 -5.29 -8.25
C SER A 189 -15.72 -4.91 -9.71
N LEU A 190 -15.04 -3.78 -9.95
CA LEU A 190 -14.63 -3.39 -11.30
C LEU A 190 -13.67 -4.40 -11.93
N LEU A 191 -12.68 -4.88 -11.17
CA LEU A 191 -11.75 -5.90 -11.63
C LEU A 191 -12.45 -7.26 -11.85
N ARG A 192 -13.29 -7.70 -10.91
CA ARG A 192 -14.11 -8.93 -11.04
C ARG A 192 -15.02 -8.86 -12.27
N ASN A 193 -15.59 -7.69 -12.58
CA ASN A 193 -16.41 -7.50 -13.77
C ASN A 193 -15.60 -7.66 -15.06
N ALA A 194 -14.42 -7.03 -15.16
CA ALA A 194 -13.56 -7.14 -16.33
C ALA A 194 -13.09 -8.59 -16.56
N ILE A 195 -12.71 -9.30 -15.49
CA ILE A 195 -12.32 -10.72 -15.55
C ILE A 195 -13.49 -11.58 -16.04
N ARG A 196 -14.69 -11.40 -15.47
CA ARG A 196 -15.89 -12.14 -15.88
C ARG A 196 -16.31 -11.86 -17.31
N LYS A 197 -16.20 -10.60 -17.77
CA LYS A 197 -16.48 -10.20 -19.15
C LYS A 197 -15.56 -10.92 -20.14
N ARG A 198 -14.32 -11.20 -19.74
CA ARG A 198 -13.34 -11.96 -20.54
C ARG A 198 -13.68 -13.44 -20.61
N GLY A 199 -13.93 -14.06 -19.44
CA GLY A 199 -14.57 -15.39 -19.33
C GLY A 199 -13.65 -16.61 -19.52
N ASP A 200 -12.36 -16.44 -19.76
CA ASP A 200 -11.40 -17.54 -20.05
C ASP A 200 -10.30 -17.72 -18.99
N PHE A 201 -10.38 -17.07 -17.83
CA PHE A 201 -9.69 -17.50 -16.59
C PHE A 201 -10.55 -17.15 -15.36
N ASP A 202 -10.20 -17.72 -14.21
CA ASP A 202 -10.77 -17.32 -12.92
C ASP A 202 -9.65 -17.13 -11.87
N VAL A 203 -9.82 -16.15 -10.99
CA VAL A 203 -8.89 -15.84 -9.88
C VAL A 203 -9.68 -15.44 -8.65
N ASP A 204 -9.12 -15.68 -7.47
CA ASP A 204 -9.77 -15.33 -6.21
C ASP A 204 -9.16 -14.07 -5.62
N ILE A 205 -9.81 -12.92 -5.78
CA ILE A 205 -9.30 -11.64 -5.26
C ILE A 205 -9.59 -11.57 -3.77
N LEU A 206 -8.54 -11.77 -2.97
CA LEU A 206 -8.60 -11.86 -1.50
C LEU A 206 -8.30 -10.55 -0.80
N ALA A 207 -7.56 -9.65 -1.45
CA ALA A 207 -7.09 -8.43 -0.80
C ALA A 207 -6.86 -7.30 -1.79
N VAL A 208 -7.16 -6.07 -1.35
CA VAL A 208 -6.63 -4.84 -1.93
C VAL A 208 -5.80 -4.14 -0.87
N ILE A 209 -4.57 -3.79 -1.23
CA ILE A 209 -3.63 -3.10 -0.34
C ILE A 209 -3.03 -1.88 -1.03
N ASN A 210 -2.54 -0.94 -0.23
CA ASN A 210 -1.74 0.17 -0.74
C ASN A 210 -0.26 -0.24 -0.90
N ASP A 211 0.48 0.42 -1.81
CA ASP A 211 1.93 0.21 -2.03
C ASP A 211 2.75 0.28 -0.73
N THR A 212 2.43 1.24 0.13
CA THR A 212 3.11 1.39 1.42
C THR A 212 2.86 0.21 2.35
N VAL A 213 1.64 -0.36 2.38
CA VAL A 213 1.31 -1.56 3.18
C VAL A 213 2.04 -2.77 2.63
N GLY A 214 2.05 -2.97 1.31
CA GLY A 214 2.84 -4.03 0.68
C GLY A 214 4.32 -3.93 1.03
N THR A 215 4.89 -2.71 1.01
CA THR A 215 6.29 -2.44 1.39
C THR A 215 6.58 -2.85 2.82
N MET A 216 5.69 -2.48 3.75
CA MET A 216 5.80 -2.87 5.16
C MET A 216 5.74 -4.40 5.30
N MET A 217 4.83 -5.07 4.61
CA MET A 217 4.66 -6.52 4.69
C MET A 217 5.84 -7.28 4.10
N THR A 218 6.40 -6.82 2.97
CA THR A 218 7.62 -7.41 2.40
C THR A 218 8.80 -7.30 3.36
N CYS A 219 8.99 -6.13 4.00
CA CYS A 219 10.02 -5.98 5.01
C CYS A 219 9.72 -6.80 6.27
N GLY A 220 8.45 -6.89 6.68
CA GLY A 220 7.99 -7.69 7.82
C GLY A 220 8.16 -9.19 7.67
N TYR A 221 8.29 -9.68 6.42
CA TYR A 221 8.58 -11.07 6.12
C TYR A 221 10.04 -11.44 6.46
N ASP A 222 10.98 -10.52 6.21
CA ASP A 222 12.40 -10.72 6.51
C ASP A 222 12.78 -10.24 7.93
N ASP A 223 12.14 -9.16 8.41
CA ASP A 223 12.36 -8.56 9.72
C ASP A 223 11.03 -8.36 10.48
N HIS A 224 10.77 -9.23 11.45
CA HIS A 224 9.57 -9.19 12.28
C HIS A 224 9.45 -7.94 13.18
N HIS A 225 10.46 -7.07 13.24
CA HIS A 225 10.41 -5.77 13.91
C HIS A 225 9.95 -4.63 13.00
N CYS A 226 9.70 -4.88 11.70
CA CYS A 226 9.24 -3.85 10.79
C CYS A 226 7.75 -3.50 11.00
N GLU A 227 7.48 -2.26 11.42
CA GLU A 227 6.11 -1.75 11.67
C GLU A 227 5.73 -0.56 10.77
N VAL A 228 6.64 -0.13 9.88
CA VAL A 228 6.47 1.08 9.05
C VAL A 228 6.87 0.81 7.59
N GLY A 229 6.00 1.17 6.66
CA GLY A 229 6.28 1.17 5.22
C GLY A 229 6.34 2.60 4.68
N LEU A 230 7.47 2.99 4.08
CA LEU A 230 7.66 4.34 3.55
C LEU A 230 7.97 4.30 2.06
N ILE A 231 7.21 5.05 1.25
CA ILE A 231 7.48 5.26 -0.17
C ILE A 231 7.98 6.68 -0.38
N VAL A 232 9.28 6.79 -0.69
CA VAL A 232 9.96 8.04 -1.05
C VAL A 232 10.18 8.08 -2.56
N GLY A 233 9.18 8.54 -3.31
CA GLY A 233 9.25 8.71 -4.77
C GLY A 233 8.83 10.12 -5.21
N LYS A 234 8.57 10.31 -6.52
CA LYS A 234 8.09 11.60 -7.08
C LYS A 234 6.84 12.17 -6.37
N LYS A 235 6.08 11.32 -5.68
CA LYS A 235 5.03 11.70 -4.73
C LYS A 235 5.26 10.90 -3.44
N TYR A 236 5.45 11.60 -2.32
CA TYR A 236 5.71 11.01 -1.01
C TYR A 236 4.44 10.37 -0.45
N ARG A 237 4.55 9.13 0.07
CA ARG A 237 3.48 8.43 0.80
C ARG A 237 4.06 7.52 1.87
N ASN A 238 3.31 7.31 2.94
CA ASN A 238 3.68 6.46 4.06
C ASN A 238 2.48 5.65 4.53
N SER A 239 2.74 4.41 4.98
CA SER A 239 1.87 3.67 5.88
C SER A 239 2.63 3.32 7.14
N ILE A 240 1.88 3.14 8.21
CA ILE A 240 2.39 2.69 9.48
C ILE A 240 1.33 1.77 10.06
N LEU A 241 1.74 0.63 10.62
CA LEU A 241 0.82 -0.18 11.41
C LEU A 241 0.59 0.57 12.71
N ILE A 242 -0.61 1.10 12.90
CA ILE A 242 -1.00 1.76 14.15
C ILE A 242 -1.88 0.80 14.93
N PRO A 243 -1.49 0.44 16.18
CA PRO A 243 -2.35 -0.32 17.05
C PRO A 243 -3.69 0.40 17.25
N LEU A 244 -4.81 -0.33 17.10
CA LEU A 244 -6.15 0.17 17.41
C LEU A 244 -6.32 0.29 18.94
N ASN A 245 -5.73 1.33 19.53
CA ASN A 245 -5.98 1.69 20.91
C ASN A 245 -5.65 3.18 21.13
N GLN A 246 -6.55 4.06 20.67
CA GLN A 246 -6.54 5.46 21.05
C GLN A 246 -7.95 5.86 21.49
N GLY A 247 -8.05 6.68 22.55
CA GLY A 247 -9.28 6.99 23.29
C GLY A 247 -10.39 7.74 22.53
N CYS A 248 -10.27 7.94 21.22
CA CYS A 248 -11.37 8.36 20.35
C CYS A 248 -11.85 7.15 19.54
N GLN A 249 -13.16 7.00 19.31
CA GLN A 249 -13.68 5.93 18.46
C GLN A 249 -12.94 5.94 17.11
N THR A 250 -12.16 4.90 16.83
CA THR A 250 -11.38 4.76 15.60
C THR A 250 -12.32 4.48 14.43
N GLN A 251 -11.91 4.83 13.20
CA GLN A 251 -12.71 4.70 11.97
C GLN A 251 -13.19 3.27 11.63
N THR A 252 -12.77 2.25 12.38
CA THR A 252 -13.17 0.86 12.16
C THR A 252 -14.59 0.61 12.64
N HIS A 253 -15.49 0.29 11.71
CA HIS A 253 -16.78 -0.30 12.06
C HIS A 253 -16.55 -1.59 12.86
N THR A 254 -17.16 -1.70 14.03
CA THR A 254 -17.24 -2.94 14.80
C THR A 254 -18.14 -3.92 14.07
N GLY A 255 -17.58 -4.65 13.11
CA GLY A 255 -18.15 -5.91 12.62
C GLY A 255 -18.01 -7.01 13.68
N PRO A 256 -18.93 -8.00 13.72
CA PRO A 256 -18.93 -9.02 14.77
C PRO A 256 -17.63 -9.86 14.74
N LYS A 257 -17.22 -10.25 15.95
CA LYS A 257 -16.02 -11.03 16.27
C LYS A 257 -15.98 -12.38 15.56
#